data_AF-A0A1V5EFD8-F1
#
_entry.id   AF-A0A1V5EFD8-F1
#
_cell.length_a   1.000
_cell.length_b   1.000
_cell.length_c   1.000
_cell.angle_alpha   90.00
_cell.angle_beta   90.00
_cell.angle_gamma   90.00
#
_symmetry.space_group_name_H-M   'P 1'
#
loop_
_entity.id
_entity.type
_entity.pdbx_description
1 polymer ?
#
loop_
_entity_poly.entity_id
_entity_poly.type
_entity_poly.pdbx_seq_one_letter_code
_entity_poly.pdbx_strand_id
1 'polypeptide(L)' 'MNKRTSAATAADSDTGKKKPLLRKVWDYLNGTGPKDEPAPLGRNDLCWCGSGLKYKRCHIEEDDRKRRKRAGNLI' A
#
# COMPACT_ATOMS: atom_id res chain seq x y z
N MET A 1 -45.97 -16.28 5.78
CA MET A 1 -44.85 -15.43 6.28
C MET A 1 -43.65 -16.34 6.50
N ASN A 2 -42.78 -16.45 5.50
CA ASN A 2 -41.76 -17.50 5.46
C ASN A 2 -40.42 -16.83 5.75
N LYS A 3 -40.05 -16.79 7.03
CA LYS A 3 -38.82 -16.14 7.50
C LYS A 3 -37.63 -16.98 7.04
N ARG A 4 -37.07 -16.65 5.88
CA ARG A 4 -35.73 -17.11 5.46
C ARG A 4 -34.71 -16.41 6.37
N THR A 5 -34.42 -17.00 7.51
CA THR A 5 -33.28 -16.56 8.34
C THR A 5 -32.01 -17.11 7.72
N SER A 6 -31.27 -16.23 7.05
CA SER A 6 -29.93 -16.48 6.55
C SER A 6 -28.99 -16.76 7.73
N ALA A 7 -28.61 -18.02 7.92
CA ALA A 7 -27.44 -18.36 8.71
C ALA A 7 -26.23 -18.24 7.78
N ALA A 8 -25.65 -17.04 7.72
CA ALA A 8 -24.29 -16.88 7.25
C ALA A 8 -23.40 -17.67 8.22
N THR A 9 -22.84 -18.78 7.77
CA THR A 9 -21.84 -19.51 8.54
C THR A 9 -20.65 -18.58 8.72
N ALA A 10 -20.51 -18.06 9.94
CA ALA A 10 -19.28 -17.49 10.42
C ALA A 10 -18.17 -18.52 10.16
N ALA A 11 -17.27 -18.20 9.22
CA ALA A 11 -16.02 -18.91 9.07
C ALA A 11 -15.11 -18.49 10.23
N ASP A 12 -15.44 -18.98 11.42
CA ASP A 12 -14.56 -18.98 12.58
C ASP A 12 -13.81 -20.30 12.57
N SER A 13 -12.50 -20.27 12.32
CA SER A 13 -11.60 -21.39 12.61
C SER A 13 -10.12 -20.99 12.51
N ASP A 14 -9.56 -20.77 13.71
CA ASP A 14 -8.46 -21.56 14.22
C ASP A 14 -7.04 -20.96 14.23
N THR A 15 -6.54 -20.91 15.46
CA THR A 15 -5.26 -20.37 15.90
C THR A 15 -4.19 -21.44 15.72
N GLY A 16 -3.64 -21.56 14.51
CA GLY A 16 -2.44 -22.34 14.26
C GLY A 16 -1.32 -21.43 13.80
N LYS A 17 -0.15 -21.47 14.44
CA LYS A 17 1.11 -20.85 13.98
C LYS A 17 1.40 -21.26 12.52
N LYS A 18 0.78 -20.60 11.54
CA LYS A 18 1.05 -20.86 10.12
C LYS A 18 2.47 -20.39 9.89
N LYS A 19 3.36 -21.32 9.52
CA LYS A 19 4.73 -21.02 9.11
C LYS A 19 4.66 -19.82 8.15
N PRO A 20 5.42 -18.74 8.38
CA PRO A 20 5.17 -17.44 7.73
C PRO A 20 5.13 -17.52 6.19
N LEU A 21 5.85 -18.48 5.62
CA LEU A 21 5.84 -18.77 4.19
C LEU A 21 4.49 -19.32 3.68
N LEU A 22 3.83 -20.21 4.43
CA LEU A 22 2.56 -20.80 4.03
C LEU A 22 1.42 -19.77 4.05
N ARG A 23 1.49 -18.81 4.99
CA ARG A 23 0.58 -17.66 5.07
C ARG A 23 0.74 -16.76 3.83
N LYS A 24 1.98 -16.37 3.48
CA LYS A 24 2.27 -15.55 2.29
C LYS A 24 1.79 -16.19 0.99
N VAL A 25 2.00 -17.50 0.82
CA VAL A 25 1.52 -18.23 -0.37
C VAL A 25 -0.02 -18.19 -0.44
N TRP A 26 -0.71 -18.38 0.69
CA TRP A 26 -2.16 -18.27 0.73
C TRP A 26 -2.65 -16.85 0.40
N ASP A 27 -1.99 -15.81 0.91
CA ASP A 27 -2.35 -14.40 0.62
C ASP A 27 -2.13 -14.06 -0.87
N TYR A 28 -1.07 -14.58 -1.50
CA TYR A 28 -0.79 -14.40 -2.93
C TYR A 28 -1.85 -15.11 -3.80
N LEU A 29 -2.20 -16.35 -3.48
CA LEU A 29 -3.20 -17.13 -4.23
C LEU A 29 -4.62 -16.55 -4.10
N ASN A 30 -4.96 -15.94 -2.97
CA ASN A 30 -6.28 -15.36 -2.73
C ASN A 30 -6.37 -13.85 -3.02
N GLY A 31 -5.27 -13.22 -3.47
CA GLY A 31 -5.25 -11.79 -3.80
C GLY A 31 -5.50 -10.86 -2.60
N THR A 32 -5.43 -11.38 -1.37
CA THR A 32 -5.54 -10.62 -0.11
C THR A 32 -4.19 -10.07 0.36
N GLY A 33 -3.13 -10.30 -0.43
CA GLY A 33 -1.80 -9.76 -0.16
C GLY A 33 -1.76 -8.23 -0.20
N PRO A 34 -0.76 -7.61 0.45
CA PRO A 34 -0.54 -6.18 0.36
C PRO A 34 -0.30 -5.83 -1.12
N LYS A 35 -1.11 -4.90 -1.64
CA LYS A 35 -0.84 -4.30 -2.95
C LYS A 35 0.49 -3.58 -2.83
N ASP A 36 1.41 -3.82 -3.75
CA ASP A 36 2.68 -3.11 -3.80
C ASP A 36 2.39 -1.61 -3.91
N GLU A 37 2.38 -0.91 -2.78
CA GLU A 37 2.30 0.54 -2.79
C GLU A 37 3.56 1.05 -3.50
N PRO A 38 3.43 1.98 -4.46
CA PRO A 38 4.58 2.47 -5.19
C PRO A 38 5.58 3.02 -4.18
N ALA A 39 6.75 2.36 -4.11
CA ALA A 39 7.82 2.78 -3.24
C ALA A 39 8.15 4.24 -3.52
N PRO A 40 8.42 5.06 -2.49
CA PRO A 40 8.76 6.46 -2.70
C PRO A 40 9.98 6.55 -3.62
N LEU A 41 9.88 7.39 -4.66
CA LEU A 41 10.94 7.59 -5.64
C LEU A 41 12.25 7.95 -4.93
N GLY A 42 13.28 7.17 -5.21
CA GLY A 42 14.62 7.43 -4.71
C GLY A 42 15.20 8.69 -5.33
N ARG A 43 16.09 9.37 -4.60
CA ARG A 43 16.74 10.62 -5.03
C ARG A 43 17.42 10.51 -6.41
N ASN A 44 17.95 9.34 -6.76
CA ASN A 44 18.68 9.10 -8.01
C ASN A 44 17.81 8.52 -9.14
N ASP A 45 16.55 8.16 -8.87
CA ASP A 45 15.65 7.56 -9.86
C ASP A 45 15.21 8.58 -10.91
N LEU A 46 14.64 8.10 -12.01
CA LEU A 46 14.06 8.97 -13.02
C LEU A 46 12.89 9.76 -12.42
N CYS A 47 12.79 11.03 -12.77
CA CYS A 47 11.73 11.88 -12.26
C CYS A 47 10.37 11.42 -12.80
N TRP A 48 9.37 11.42 -11.92
CA TRP A 48 7.99 11.03 -12.22
C TRP A 48 7.32 11.86 -13.33
N CYS A 49 7.84 13.04 -13.64
CA CYS A 49 7.33 13.92 -14.70
C CYS A 49 7.70 13.48 -16.13
N GLY A 50 8.52 12.42 -16.28
CA GLY A 50 8.93 11.92 -17.59
C GLY A 50 10.01 12.76 -18.29
N SER A 51 10.69 13.67 -17.58
CA SER A 51 11.73 14.54 -18.17
C SER A 51 13.03 13.82 -18.55
N GLY A 52 13.20 12.54 -18.17
CA GLY A 52 14.45 11.80 -18.34
C GLY A 52 15.57 12.23 -17.38
N LEU A 53 15.34 13.22 -16.53
CA LEU A 53 16.29 13.68 -15.53
C LEU A 53 16.14 12.89 -14.22
N LYS A 54 17.24 12.79 -13.45
CA LYS A 54 17.19 12.24 -12.09
C LYS A 54 16.29 13.11 -11.21
N TYR A 55 15.50 12.49 -10.32
CA TYR A 55 14.55 13.16 -9.43
C TYR A 55 15.20 14.30 -8.65
N LYS A 56 16.43 14.09 -8.14
CA LYS A 56 17.23 15.12 -7.46
C LYS A 56 17.58 16.38 -8.26
N ARG A 57 17.48 16.33 -9.59
CA ARG A 57 17.77 17.44 -10.50
C ARG A 57 16.52 17.99 -11.15
N CYS A 58 15.35 17.47 -10.81
CA CYS A 58 14.08 17.83 -11.41
C CYS A 58 13.11 18.30 -10.31
N HIS A 59 12.20 17.45 -9.84
CA HIS A 59 11.14 17.89 -8.92
C HIS A 59 11.47 17.82 -7.42
N ILE A 60 12.67 17.39 -7.02
CA ILE A 60 12.98 17.21 -5.58
C ILE A 60 12.76 18.48 -4.74
N GLU A 61 13.15 19.66 -5.25
CA GLU A 61 13.02 20.92 -4.50
C GLU A 61 11.57 21.39 -4.45
N GLU A 62 10.81 21.14 -5.52
CA GLU A 62 9.39 21.48 -5.57
C GLU A 62 8.58 20.59 -4.63
N ASP A 63 8.86 19.29 -4.63
CA ASP A 63 8.21 18.32 -3.74
C ASP A 63 8.60 18.58 -2.28
N ASP A 64 9.86 18.91 -1.99
CA ASP A 64 10.29 19.35 -0.66
C ASP A 64 9.57 20.64 -0.23
N ARG A 65 9.43 21.62 -1.13
CA ARG A 65 8.69 22.86 -0.86
C ARG A 65 7.22 22.57 -0.60
N LYS A 66 6.57 21.71 -1.38
CA LYS A 66 5.18 21.27 -1.17
C LYS A 66 5.04 20.54 0.17
N ARG A 67 6.00 19.68 0.53
CA ARG A 67 6.03 18.96 1.81
C ARG A 67 6.12 19.93 2.99
N ARG A 68 7.02 20.93 2.92
CA ARG A 68 7.14 21.99 3.93
C ARG A 68 5.86 22.82 4.04
N LYS A 69 5.23 23.20 2.92
CA LYS A 69 3.95 23.92 2.95
C LYS A 69 2.83 23.10 3.61
N ARG A 70 2.74 21.80 3.29
CA ARG A 70 1.77 20.89 3.94
C ARG A 70 2.03 20.74 5.44
N ALA A 71 3.28 20.68 5.85
CA ALA A 71 3.66 20.63 7.27
C ALA A 71 3.45 21.98 8.00
N GLY A 72 3.55 23.10 7.27
CA GLY A 72 3.38 24.45 7.80
C GLY A 72 1.93 24.93 7.95
N ASN A 73 0.94 24.10 7.62
CA ASN A 73 -0.49 24.37 7.88
C ASN A 73 -0.97 23.71 9.19
N LEU A 74 -0.03 23.47 10.10
CA LEU A 74 -0.24 22.91 11.43
C LEU A 74 0.10 23.97 12.47
N ILE A 75 -0.67 25.06 12.49
CA ILE A 75 -0.73 26.03 13.59
C ILE A 75 -2.20 26.37 13.79
#